data_AF-B7QNA0-F1
#
_entry.id   AF-B7QNA0-F1
#
_cell.length_a   1.000
_cell.length_b   1.000
_cell.length_c   1.000
_cell.angle_alpha   90.00
_cell.angle_beta   90.00
_cell.angle_gamma   90.00
#
_symmetry.space_group_name_H-M   'P 1'
#
loop_
_entity.id
_entity.type
_entity.pdbx_description
1 polymer ?
#
loop_
_entity_poly.entity_id
_entity_poly.type
_entity_poly.pdbx_seq_one_letter_code
_entity_poly.pdbx_strand_id
1 'polypeptide(L)'
;MSEAEIRRVFRVASRDHVPSYELVQLRAPARRAVRAATEHAASTRKDVSLTAFGRRYALRLHRNKDFDRRAARLKMFAAETTPNGLAYTPVNLK
;
A
#
# COMPACT_ATOMS: atom_id res chain seq x y z
N MET A 1 16.69 6.99 15.58
CA MET A 1 15.49 6.60 16.36
C MET A 1 15.93 6.14 17.72
N SER A 2 15.30 6.69 18.76
CA SER A 2 15.44 6.25 20.14
C SER A 2 14.75 4.89 20.38
N GLU A 3 15.08 4.22 21.48
CA GLU A 3 14.47 2.94 21.83
C GLU A 3 12.95 3.07 22.09
N ALA A 4 12.52 4.16 22.72
CA ALA A 4 11.11 4.48 22.92
C ALA A 4 10.35 4.61 21.59
N GLU A 5 10.95 5.23 20.57
CA GLU A 5 10.35 5.34 19.24
C GLU A 5 10.25 3.98 18.54
N ILE A 6 11.26 3.13 18.65
CA ILE A 6 11.25 1.78 18.06
C ILE A 6 10.13 0.92 18.66
N ARG A 7 10.01 0.91 20.00
CA ARG A 7 8.92 0.19 20.69
C ARG A 7 7.55 0.71 20.27
N ARG A 8 7.39 2.03 20.13
CA ARG A 8 6.13 2.65 19.70
C ARG A 8 5.75 2.31 18.26
N VAL A 9 6.70 2.36 17.33
CA VAL A 9 6.45 2.18 15.89
C VAL A 9 6.29 0.70 15.54
N PHE A 10 7.20 -0.16 16.02
CA PHE A 10 7.24 -1.57 15.62
C PHE A 10 6.52 -2.50 16.60
N ARG A 11 6.07 -2.00 17.76
CA ARG A 11 5.45 -2.79 18.84
C ARG A 11 6.29 -3.99 19.29
N VAL A 12 7.60 -3.79 19.40
CA VAL A 12 8.57 -4.80 19.84
C VAL A 12 9.21 -4.41 21.17
N ALA A 13 9.72 -5.39 21.93
CA ALA A 13 10.30 -5.17 23.26
C ALA A 13 11.67 -4.48 23.23
N SER A 14 12.47 -4.74 22.19
CA SER A 14 13.78 -4.12 22.00
C SER A 14 14.09 -3.98 20.51
N ARG A 15 15.12 -3.21 20.18
CA ARG A 15 15.59 -3.00 18.80
C ARG A 15 15.95 -4.31 18.09
N ASP A 16 16.48 -5.28 18.81
CA ASP A 16 16.92 -6.57 18.26
C ASP A 16 15.75 -7.46 17.83
N HIS A 17 14.54 -7.14 18.27
CA HIS A 17 13.31 -7.84 17.90
C HIS A 17 12.58 -7.20 16.72
N VAL A 18 13.11 -6.12 16.11
CA VAL A 18 12.49 -5.52 14.92
C VAL A 18 12.63 -6.51 13.75
N PRO A 19 11.53 -7.00 13.16
CA PRO A 19 11.60 -7.89 12.01
C PRO A 19 12.31 -7.20 10.84
N SER A 20 13.09 -7.96 10.06
CA SER A 20 13.62 -7.46 8.80
C SER A 20 12.47 -7.21 7.83
N TYR A 21 12.16 -5.95 7.54
CA TYR A 21 11.19 -5.59 6.50
C TYR A 21 11.93 -5.35 5.18
N GLU A 22 11.41 -5.93 4.10
CA GLU A 22 11.88 -5.61 2.77
C GLU A 22 11.06 -4.46 2.19
N LEU A 23 11.75 -3.45 1.66
CA LEU A 23 11.11 -2.36 0.94
C LEU A 23 10.61 -2.86 -0.41
N VAL A 24 9.30 -3.07 -0.49
CA VAL A 24 8.64 -3.54 -1.70
C VAL A 24 8.36 -2.36 -2.64
N GLN A 25 9.05 -2.33 -3.78
CA GLN A 25 8.82 -1.30 -4.81
C GLN A 25 7.68 -1.72 -5.73
N LEU A 26 6.60 -0.93 -5.72
CA LEU A 26 5.44 -1.06 -6.60
C LEU A 26 5.59 -0.07 -7.77
N ARG A 27 5.67 -0.57 -9.01
CA ARG A 27 5.67 0.29 -10.20
C ARG A 27 4.48 -0.04 -11.10
N ALA A 28 3.65 0.97 -11.35
CA ALA A 28 2.66 0.92 -12.41
C ALA A 28 3.32 1.27 -13.75
N PRO A 29 3.05 0.55 -14.85
CA PRO A 29 3.60 0.87 -16.16
C PRO A 29 3.12 2.26 -16.63
N ALA A 30 4.04 3.05 -17.19
CA ALA A 30 3.79 4.44 -17.56
C ALA A 30 2.76 4.59 -18.69
N ARG A 31 2.01 5.71 -18.65
CA ARG A 31 0.82 6.07 -19.45
C ARG A 31 0.89 5.89 -20.97
N ARG A 32 2.06 5.67 -21.59
CA ARG A 32 2.15 5.43 -23.05
C ARG A 32 1.53 4.10 -23.47
N ALA A 33 1.54 3.07 -22.61
CA ALA A 33 0.82 1.82 -22.87
C ALA A 33 -0.69 1.94 -22.58
N VAL A 34 -1.11 2.91 -21.77
CA VAL A 34 -2.51 3.13 -21.39
C VAL A 34 -3.29 3.80 -22.52
N ARG A 35 -2.63 4.56 -23.41
CA ARG A 35 -3.29 5.26 -24.52
C ARG A 35 -3.82 4.33 -25.61
N ALA A 36 -3.20 3.17 -25.81
CA ALA A 36 -3.72 2.12 -26.69
C ALA A 36 -4.86 1.31 -26.03
N ALA A 37 -4.98 1.38 -24.70
CA ALA A 37 -6.04 0.72 -23.94
C ALA A 37 -7.24 1.64 -23.65
N THR A 38 -7.13 2.96 -23.87
CA THR A 38 -8.20 3.93 -23.62
C THR A 38 -9.35 3.90 -24.62
N GLU A 39 -9.20 3.22 -25.77
CA GLU A 39 -10.32 2.94 -26.68
C GLU A 39 -11.10 1.68 -26.28
N HIS A 40 -10.61 0.93 -25.30
CA HIS A 40 -11.37 -0.11 -24.59
C HIS A 40 -11.66 0.38 -23.17
N ALA A 41 -12.62 1.30 -23.11
CA ALA A 41 -13.35 1.63 -21.89
C ALA A 41 -13.55 0.36 -21.02
N ALA A 42 -13.27 0.47 -19.72
CA ALA A 42 -13.63 -0.53 -18.71
C ALA A 42 -12.79 -1.83 -18.59
N SER A 43 -11.52 -1.86 -19.00
CA SER A 43 -10.65 -2.98 -18.61
C SER A 43 -10.47 -3.05 -17.09
N THR A 44 -11.11 -4.03 -16.48
CA THR A 44 -11.17 -4.33 -15.04
C THR A 44 -9.83 -4.88 -14.51
N ARG A 45 -8.74 -4.64 -15.24
CA ARG A 45 -7.46 -5.33 -15.12
C ARG A 45 -6.32 -4.34 -15.06
N LYS A 46 -5.45 -4.48 -14.05
CA LYS A 46 -4.24 -3.68 -13.85
C LYS A 46 -3.03 -4.60 -13.82
N ASP A 47 -2.07 -4.30 -14.68
CA ASP A 47 -0.79 -5.01 -14.67
C ASP A 47 0.22 -4.22 -13.81
N VAL A 48 0.83 -4.89 -12.83
CA VAL A 48 1.75 -4.27 -11.85
C VAL A 48 3.03 -5.08 -11.79
N SER A 49 4.17 -4.38 -11.84
CA SER A 49 5.48 -4.99 -11.55
C SER A 49 5.80 -4.79 -10.08
N LEU A 50 6.02 -5.88 -9.36
CA LEU A 50 6.33 -5.92 -7.93
C LEU A 50 7.72 -6.52 -7.73
N THR A 51 8.61 -5.83 -7.02
CA THR A 51 9.87 -6.43 -6.57
C THR A 51 9.82 -6.64 -5.06
N ALA A 52 9.85 -7.90 -4.63
CA ALA A 52 9.78 -8.32 -3.24
C ALA A 52 10.45 -9.70 -3.06
N PHE A 53 10.97 -10.00 -1.88
CA PHE A 53 11.67 -11.23 -1.53
C PHE A 53 12.83 -11.55 -2.49
N GLY A 54 13.55 -10.50 -2.92
CA GLY A 54 14.62 -10.63 -3.92
C GLY A 54 14.15 -11.10 -5.31
N ARG A 55 12.84 -11.08 -5.58
CA ARG A 55 12.24 -11.56 -6.83
C ARG A 55 11.37 -10.49 -7.47
N ARG A 56 11.23 -10.56 -8.80
CA ARG A 56 10.33 -9.70 -9.57
C ARG A 56 9.09 -10.49 -9.98
N TYR A 57 7.92 -9.99 -9.58
CA TYR A 57 6.62 -10.53 -9.94
C TYR A 57 5.92 -9.62 -10.95
N ALA A 58 5.34 -10.22 -11.99
CA ALA A 58 4.43 -9.56 -12.91
C ALA A 58 3.00 -9.95 -12.52
N LEU A 59 2.30 -9.03 -11.85
CA LEU A 59 0.95 -9.27 -11.34
C LEU A 59 -0.10 -8.78 -12.34
N ARG A 60 -1.12 -9.60 -12.56
CA ARG A 60 -2.32 -9.28 -13.33
C ARG A 60 -3.48 -9.17 -12.36
N LEU A 61 -3.76 -7.95 -11.93
CA LEU A 61 -4.74 -7.68 -10.88
C LEU A 61 -6.10 -7.42 -11.50
N HIS A 62 -7.14 -8.00 -10.92
CA HIS A 62 -8.53 -7.72 -11.27
C HIS A 62 -9.23 -6.96 -10.15
N ARG A 63 -10.25 -6.17 -10.50
CA ARG A 63 -11.09 -5.52 -9.49
C ARG A 63 -11.81 -6.57 -8.64
N ASN A 64 -11.65 -6.49 -7.33
CA ASN A 64 -12.30 -7.39 -6.39
C ASN A 64 -13.57 -6.73 -5.84
N LYS A 65 -14.73 -7.11 -6.38
CA LYS A 65 -16.04 -6.56 -5.97
C LYS A 65 -16.38 -6.85 -4.50
N ASP A 66 -15.93 -7.99 -3.96
CA ASP A 66 -16.17 -8.34 -2.56
C ASP A 66 -15.31 -7.51 -1.61
N PHE A 67 -14.09 -7.16 -2.02
CA PHE A 67 -13.30 -6.17 -1.33
C PHE A 67 -13.99 -4.80 -1.36
N ASP A 68 -14.44 -4.32 -2.52
CA ASP A 68 -15.11 -3.02 -2.64
C ASP A 68 -16.34 -2.92 -1.71
N ARG A 69 -17.15 -3.98 -1.64
CA ARG A 69 -18.32 -4.04 -0.75
C ARG A 69 -17.94 -3.95 0.73
N ARG A 70 -16.84 -4.60 1.13
CA ARG A 70 -16.34 -4.54 2.51
C ARG A 70 -15.66 -3.20 2.80
N ALA A 71 -14.87 -2.69 1.86
CA ALA A 71 -14.16 -1.41 1.95
C ALA A 71 -15.12 -0.23 2.11
N ALA A 72 -16.27 -0.26 1.44
CA ALA A 72 -17.33 0.73 1.63
C ALA A 72 -17.84 0.83 3.09
N ARG A 73 -17.62 -0.21 3.91
CA ARG A 73 -17.99 -0.24 5.33
C ARG A 73 -16.79 -0.05 6.27
N LEU A 74 -15.57 -0.03 5.74
CA LEU A 74 -14.36 0.14 6.54
C LEU A 74 -14.12 1.62 6.82
N LYS A 75 -13.99 1.98 8.10
CA LYS A 75 -13.47 3.28 8.50
C LYS A 75 -11.96 3.25 8.34
N MET A 76 -11.45 3.88 7.29
CA MET A 76 -10.01 4.03 7.10
C MET A 76 -9.53 5.33 7.74
N PHE A 77 -8.37 5.29 8.36
CA PHE A 77 -7.70 6.46 8.92
C PHE A 77 -6.29 6.54 8.32
N ALA A 78 -5.94 7.69 7.77
CA ALA A 78 -4.56 7.99 7.41
C ALA A 78 -3.84 8.44 8.68
N ALA A 79 -2.67 7.85 8.95
CA ALA A 79 -1.81 8.25 10.04
C ALA A 79 -0.69 9.14 9.51
N GLU A 80 -0.58 10.35 10.04
CA GLU A 80 0.50 11.28 9.74
C GLU A 80 1.34 11.51 10.99
N THR A 81 2.66 11.52 10.84
CA THR A 81 3.57 11.81 11.96
C THR A 81 3.78 13.31 12.04
N THR A 82 3.17 13.95 13.03
CA THR A 82 3.33 15.38 13.33
C THR A 82 4.36 15.59 14.44
N PRO A 83 4.86 16.82 14.67
CA PRO A 83 5.74 17.12 15.80
C PRO A 83 5.14 16.75 17.17
N ASN A 84 3.81 16.70 17.27
CA ASN A 84 3.06 16.36 18.49
C ASN A 84 2.66 14.87 18.56
N GLY A 85 3.10 14.04 17.60
CA GLY A 85 2.80 12.60 17.57
C GLY A 85 2.00 12.16 16.33
N LEU A 86 1.42 10.96 16.40
CA LEU A 86 0.62 10.37 15.31
C LEU A 86 -0.79 10.98 15.29
N ALA A 87 -1.10 11.71 14.23
CA ALA A 87 -2.42 12.25 13.94
C ALA A 87 -3.17 11.30 12.98
N TYR A 88 -4.43 11.00 13.29
CA TYR A 88 -5.26 10.12 12.47
C TYR A 88 -6.38 10.92 11.82
N THR A 89 -6.43 10.95 10.49
CA THR A 89 -7.50 11.63 9.72
C THR A 89 -8.36 10.59 9.01
N PRO A 90 -9.70 10.68 9.10
CA PRO A 90 -10.57 9.74 8.41
C PRO A 90 -10.41 9.90 6.89
N VAL A 91 -10.23 8.78 6.19
CA VAL A 91 -10.12 8.72 4.73
C VAL A 91 -11.42 8.15 4.17
N ASN A 92 -12.13 8.96 3.42
CA ASN A 92 -13.27 8.51 2.65
C ASN A 92 -12.78 7.99 1.30
N LEU A 93 -12.87 6.67 1.09
CA LEU A 93 -12.68 6.06 -0.22
C LEU A 93 -13.86 6.46 -1.11
N LYS A 94 -13.62 7.30 -2.13
CA LYS A 94 -14.61 7.64 -3.17
C LYS A 94 -14.68 6.56 -4.24
#